data_AF-A0A1I5AVE2-F1
#
_entry.id   AF-A0A1I5AVE2-F1
#
_cell.length_a   1.000
_cell.length_b   1.000
_cell.length_c   1.000
_cell.angle_alpha   90.00
_cell.angle_beta   90.00
_cell.angle_gamma   90.00
#
_symmetry.space_group_name_H-M   'P 1'
#
loop_
_entity.id
_entity.type
_entity.pdbx_description
1 polymer ?
#
loop_
_entity_poly.entity_id
_entity_poly.type
_entity_poly.pdbx_seq_one_letter_code
_entity_poly.pdbx_strand_id
1 'polypeptide(L)' 'MKSKTILMTGVFLAGLVLLFAGHRTQGPGGLGIMILGLGLLLGDLYLYNAAQR' A
#
# COMPACT_ATOMS: atom_id res chain seq x y z
N MET A 1 -5.99 -15.67 -13.07
CA MET A 1 -6.65 -14.50 -12.45
C MET A 1 -6.62 -14.52 -10.93
N LYS A 2 -7.09 -15.59 -10.25
CA LYS A 2 -7.21 -15.64 -8.77
C LYS A 2 -5.92 -15.31 -7.99
N SER A 3 -4.76 -15.81 -8.42
CA SER A 3 -3.50 -15.64 -7.68
C SER A 3 -2.99 -14.19 -7.66
N LYS A 4 -3.19 -13.42 -8.75
CA LYS A 4 -2.78 -12.01 -8.81
C LYS A 4 -3.62 -11.15 -7.88
N THR A 5 -4.93 -11.37 -7.84
CA THR A 5 -5.84 -10.63 -6.96
C THR A 5 -5.54 -10.87 -5.48
N ILE A 6 -5.17 -12.10 -5.10
CA ILE A 6 -4.77 -12.43 -3.72
C ILE A 6 -3.49 -11.68 -3.34
N LEU A 7 -2.52 -11.62 -4.26
CA LEU A 7 -1.24 -10.93 -4.04
C LEU A 7 -1.45 -9.42 -3.87
N MET A 8 -2.25 -8.81 -4.74
CA MET A 8 -2.63 -7.38 -4.66
C MET A 8 -3.36 -7.07 -3.36
N THR A 9 -4.31 -7.91 -2.97
CA THR A 9 -5.00 -7.77 -1.68
C THR A 9 -4.01 -7.79 -0.51
N GLY A 10 -3.00 -8.66 -0.55
CA GLY A 10 -1.94 -8.69 0.46
C GLY A 10 -1.11 -7.40 0.49
N VAL A 11 -0.73 -6.88 -0.68
CA VAL A 11 0.02 -5.61 -0.81
C VAL A 11 -0.83 -4.43 -0.31
N PHE A 12 -2.11 -4.40 -0.63
CA PHE A 12 -3.06 -3.40 -0.15
C PHE A 12 -3.13 -3.38 1.38
N LEU A 13 -3.32 -4.55 2.00
CA LEU A 13 -3.34 -4.67 3.46
C LEU A 13 -2.03 -4.24 4.10
N ALA A 14 -0.88 -4.60 3.50
CA ALA A 14 0.43 -4.17 3.99
C ALA A 14 0.59 -2.63 3.91
N GLY A 15 0.17 -2.00 2.81
CA GLY A 15 0.18 -0.54 2.64
C GLY A 15 -0.69 0.17 3.68
N LEU A 16 -1.87 -0.39 3.97
CA LEU A 16 -2.76 0.10 5.03
C LEU A 16 -2.11 0.02 6.42
N VAL A 17 -1.49 -1.11 6.76
CA VAL A 17 -0.78 -1.28 8.04
C VAL A 17 0.37 -0.28 8.15
N LEU A 18 1.14 -0.06 7.08
CA LEU A 18 2.21 0.94 7.05
C LEU A 18 1.68 2.35 7.29
N LEU A 19 0.56 2.74 6.69
CA LEU A 19 -0.07 4.04 6.94
C LEU A 19 -0.48 4.20 8.41
N PHE A 20 -1.12 3.19 9.00
CA PHE A 20 -1.49 3.22 10.42
C PHE A 20 -0.27 3.24 11.35
N ALA A 21 0.77 2.47 11.04
CA ALA A 21 2.01 2.45 11.80
C ALA A 21 2.75 3.79 11.72
N GLY A 22 2.81 4.38 10.53
CA GLY A 22 3.38 5.70 10.30
C GLY A 22 2.58 6.78 11.03
N HIS A 23 1.26 6.72 11.01
CA HIS A 23 0.40 7.65 11.76
C HIS A 23 0.59 7.57 13.28
N ARG A 24 0.84 6.36 13.81
CA ARG A 24 1.15 6.16 15.24
C ARG A 24 2.55 6.61 15.62
N THR A 25 3.43 6.81 14.64
CA THR A 25 4.82 7.22 14.89
C THR A 25 4.92 8.74 14.72
N GLN A 26 5.16 9.46 15.82
CA GLN A 26 5.31 10.91 15.75
C GLN A 26 6.67 11.32 15.19
N GLY A 27 6.71 12.39 14.39
CA GLY A 27 7.93 12.97 13.84
C GLY A 27 8.25 12.53 12.40
N PRO A 28 9.44 12.92 11.89
CA PRO A 28 9.81 12.72 10.48
C PRO A 28 9.83 11.26 10.03
N GLY A 29 10.14 10.33 10.94
CA GLY A 29 10.12 8.90 10.67
C GLY A 29 8.72 8.38 10.32
N GLY A 30 7.68 8.86 11.01
CA GLY A 30 6.29 8.49 10.72
C GLY A 30 5.85 8.93 9.34
N LEU A 31 6.23 10.15 8.93
CA LEU A 31 5.97 10.66 7.57
C LEU A 31 6.62 9.77 6.50
N GLY A 32 7.87 9.35 6.70
CA GLY A 32 8.54 8.44 5.77
C GLY A 32 7.81 7.11 5.61
N ILE A 33 7.36 6.51 6.73
CA ILE A 33 6.58 5.27 6.73
C ILE A 33 5.23 5.47 6.02
N MET A 34 4.54 6.60 6.26
CA MET A 34 3.29 6.91 5.60
C MET A 34 3.46 7.08 4.09
N ILE A 35 4.52 7.74 3.63
CA ILE A 35 4.83 7.92 2.20
C ILE A 35 5.09 6.56 1.54
N LEU A 36 5.84 5.67 2.19
CA LEU A 36 6.06 4.30 1.71
C LEU A 36 4.75 3.52 1.62
N GLY A 37 3.90 3.59 2.65
CA GLY A 37 2.58 2.96 2.65
C GLY A 37 1.69 3.49 1.52
N LEU A 38 1.66 4.81 1.32
CA LEU A 38 0.92 5.45 0.25
C LEU A 38 1.42 5.04 -1.13
N GLY A 39 2.74 4.96 -1.32
CA GLY A 39 3.36 4.51 -2.56
C GLY A 39 2.99 3.07 -2.93
N LEU A 40 2.96 2.17 -1.95
CA LEU A 40 2.50 0.79 -2.15
C LEU A 40 1.03 0.75 -2.58
N LEU A 41 0.14 1.52 -1.94
CA LEU A 41 -1.27 1.57 -2.30
C LEU A 41 -1.50 2.14 -3.71
N LEU A 42 -0.78 3.21 -4.07
CA LEU A 42 -0.88 3.80 -5.40
C LEU A 42 -0.34 2.86 -6.47
N GLY A 43 0.77 2.16 -6.20
CA GLY A 43 1.33 1.15 -7.09
C GLY A 43 0.39 -0.03 -7.29
N ASP A 44 -0.24 -0.52 -6.21
CA ASP A 44 -1.22 -1.60 -6.28
C ASP A 44 -2.47 -1.18 -7.09
N LEU A 45 -2.98 0.03 -6.86
CA LEU A 45 -4.09 0.60 -7.63
C LEU A 45 -3.75 0.75 -9.11
N TYR A 46 -2.54 1.22 -9.43
CA TYR A 46 -2.07 1.33 -10.81
C TYR A 46 -2.03 -0.03 -11.50
N LEU A 47 -1.44 -1.04 -10.85
CA LEU A 47 -1.37 -2.40 -11.39
C LEU A 47 -2.77 -3.00 -11.57
N TYR A 48 -3.70 -2.74 -10.64
CA TYR A 48 -5.07 -3.23 -10.71
C TYR A 48 -5.79 -2.64 -11.92
N ASN A 49 -5.69 -1.32 -12.09
CA ASN A 49 -6.27 -0.61 -13.22
C ASN A 49 -5.65 -1.05 -14.56
N ALA A 50 -4.33 -1.25 -14.59
CA ALA A 50 -3.63 -1.75 -15.78
C ALA A 50 -4.03 -3.18 -16.15
N ALA A 51 -4.39 -4.02 -15.17
CA ALA A 51 -4.84 -5.40 -15.41
C ALA A 51 -6.31 -5.50 -15.86
N GLN A 52 -7.09 -4.44 -15.70
CA GLN A 52 -8.52 -4.35 -16.08
C GLN A 52 -8.73 -3.70 -17.46
N ARG A 53 -7.71 -3.05 -18.00
CA ARG A 53 -7.68 -2.52 -19.38
C ARG A 53 -7.31 -3.62 -20.37
#